data_AF-A0A1V5BYT6-F1
#
_entry.id   AF-A0A1V5BYT6-F1
#
_cell.length_a   1.000
_cell.length_b   1.000
_cell.length_c   1.000
_cell.angle_alpha   90.00
_cell.angle_beta   90.00
_cell.angle_gamma   90.00
#
_symmetry.space_group_name_H-M   'P 1'
#
loop_
_entity.id
_entity.type
_entity.pdbx_description
1 polymer ?
#
loop_
_entity_poly.entity_id
_entity_poly.type
_entity_poly.pdbx_seq_one_letter_code
_entity_poly.pdbx_strand_id
1 'polypeptide(L)'
;MRMKPNITELQKLVNDKFGGNKSDFANAIGVNRGQASKVLKDGTCAGSLFFGGLLAYCEREKLDFKKYIFYPGDVKKVNNKETLNATGTNCF
;
A
#
# COMPACT_ATOMS: atom_id res chain seq x y z
N MET A 1 -5.34 0.48 -15.57
CA MET A 1 -4.02 0.21 -14.93
C MET A 1 -4.24 0.26 -13.42
N ARG A 2 -4.00 -0.81 -12.66
CA ARG A 2 -4.27 -0.85 -11.20
C ARG A 2 -2.97 -1.03 -10.43
N MET A 3 -2.63 -0.10 -9.55
CA MET A 3 -1.50 -0.26 -8.62
C MET A 3 -1.69 -1.53 -7.79
N LYS A 4 -0.62 -2.30 -7.61
CA LYS A 4 -0.65 -3.55 -6.85
C LYS A 4 0.26 -3.41 -5.62
N PRO A 5 -0.20 -3.83 -4.44
CA PRO A 5 0.67 -3.88 -3.27
C PRO A 5 1.72 -4.98 -3.44
N ASN A 6 2.95 -4.72 -3.01
CA ASN A 6 3.99 -5.73 -2.90
C ASN A 6 3.83 -6.48 -1.57
N ILE A 7 3.08 -7.58 -1.61
CA ILE A 7 2.69 -8.34 -0.41
C ILE A 7 3.92 -8.83 0.36
N THR A 8 4.97 -9.30 -0.33
CA THR A 8 6.17 -9.83 0.32
C THR A 8 6.92 -8.75 1.11
N GLU A 9 7.14 -7.59 0.50
CA GLU A 9 7.81 -6.48 1.19
C GLU A 9 6.94 -5.86 2.29
N LEU A 10 5.61 -5.84 2.11
CA LEU A 10 4.68 -5.45 3.16
C LEU A 10 4.71 -6.42 4.34
N GLN A 11 4.73 -7.73 4.11
CA GLN A 11 4.84 -8.72 5.18
C GLN A 11 6.15 -8.57 5.95
N LYS A 12 7.26 -8.32 5.27
CA LYS A 12 8.54 -7.98 5.93
C LYS A 12 8.41 -6.72 6.78
N LEU A 13 7.83 -5.65 6.23
CA LEU A 13 7.60 -4.41 6.99
C LEU A 13 6.77 -4.66 8.26
N VAL A 14 5.69 -5.45 8.16
CA VAL A 14 4.86 -5.81 9.32
C VAL A 14 5.66 -6.63 10.34
N ASN A 15 6.49 -7.56 9.90
CA ASN A 15 7.33 -8.34 10.80
C ASN A 15 8.41 -7.48 11.47
N ASP A 16 9.11 -6.66 10.70
CA ASP A 16 10.28 -5.89 11.17
C ASP A 16 9.88 -4.71 12.06
N LYS A 17 8.80 -3.99 11.72
CA LYS A 17 8.37 -2.78 12.45
C LYS A 17 7.26 -3.04 13.47
N PHE A 18 6.46 -4.08 13.28
CA PHE A 18 5.29 -4.36 14.11
C PHE A 18 5.32 -5.76 14.75
N GLY A 19 6.44 -6.49 14.64
CA GLY A 19 6.57 -7.83 15.23
C GLY A 19 5.56 -8.84 14.67
N GLY A 20 5.05 -8.62 13.45
CA GLY A 20 4.01 -9.46 12.84
C GLY A 20 2.58 -9.05 13.23
N ASN A 21 2.39 -8.00 14.03
CA ASN A 21 1.08 -7.55 14.45
C ASN A 21 0.37 -6.73 13.35
N LYS A 22 -0.54 -7.41 12.63
CA LYS A 22 -1.35 -6.82 11.56
C LYS A 22 -2.31 -5.73 12.05
N SER A 23 -2.73 -5.77 13.33
CA SER A 23 -3.57 -4.71 13.90
C SER A 23 -2.80 -3.41 14.03
N ASP A 24 -1.57 -3.49 14.54
CA ASP A 24 -0.74 -2.30 14.78
C ASP A 24 -0.32 -1.67 13.46
N PHE A 25 -0.01 -2.51 12.45
CA PHE A 25 0.19 -2.03 11.09
C PHE A 25 -1.04 -1.30 10.55
N ALA A 26 -2.23 -1.89 10.68
CA ALA A 26 -3.47 -1.29 10.21
C ALA A 26 -3.74 0.08 10.88
N ASN A 27 -3.52 0.16 12.20
CA ASN A 27 -3.63 1.40 12.95
C ASN A 27 -2.60 2.45 12.49
N ALA A 28 -1.36 2.03 12.22
CA ALA A 28 -0.29 2.93 11.81
C ALA A 28 -0.49 3.55 10.43
N ILE A 29 -1.19 2.84 9.53
CA ILE A 29 -1.58 3.35 8.20
C ILE A 29 -3.03 3.85 8.16
N GLY A 30 -3.76 3.84 9.27
CA GLY A 30 -5.12 4.37 9.35
C GLY A 30 -6.18 3.58 8.57
N VAL A 31 -6.06 2.25 8.45
CA VAL A 31 -7.05 1.38 7.81
C VAL A 31 -7.64 0.36 8.78
N ASN A 32 -8.75 -0.27 8.39
CA ASN A 32 -9.33 -1.35 9.18
C ASN A 32 -8.43 -2.61 9.13
N ARG A 33 -8.28 -3.31 10.26
CA ARG A 33 -7.58 -4.61 10.36
C ARG A 33 -8.03 -5.61 9.30
N GLY A 34 -9.33 -5.70 9.01
CA GLY A 34 -9.87 -6.60 7.99
C GLY A 34 -9.37 -6.25 6.59
N GLN A 35 -9.29 -4.95 6.27
CA GLN A 35 -8.71 -4.46 5.02
C GLN A 35 -7.21 -4.77 4.95
N ALA A 36 -6.45 -4.44 5.99
CA ALA A 36 -5.02 -4.77 6.06
C ALA A 36 -4.77 -6.28 5.91
N SER A 37 -5.59 -7.13 6.54
CA SER A 37 -5.47 -8.58 6.42
C SER A 37 -5.76 -9.09 5.01
N LYS A 38 -6.78 -8.57 4.32
CA LYS A 38 -7.08 -8.93 2.92
C LYS A 38 -5.94 -8.53 1.99
N VAL A 39 -5.39 -7.32 2.18
CA VAL A 39 -4.26 -6.81 1.39
C VAL A 39 -2.99 -7.64 1.62
N LEU A 40 -2.66 -7.96 2.88
CA LEU A 40 -1.48 -8.76 3.22
C LEU A 40 -1.60 -10.23 2.84
N LYS A 41 -2.81 -10.73 2.59
CA LYS A 41 -3.05 -12.11 2.19
C LYS A 41 -2.97 -12.25 0.66
N ASP A 42 -3.79 -11.46 -0.05
CA ASP A 42 -4.05 -11.68 -1.48
C ASP A 42 -3.85 -10.39 -2.31
N GLY A 43 -3.48 -9.27 -1.68
CA GLY A 43 -3.35 -7.95 -2.34
C GLY A 43 -4.69 -7.35 -2.77
N THR A 44 -5.81 -7.93 -2.33
CA THR A 44 -7.17 -7.51 -2.66
C THR A 44 -7.66 -6.40 -1.73
N CYS A 45 -8.60 -5.57 -2.20
CA CYS A 45 -9.12 -4.41 -1.46
C CYS A 45 -8.06 -3.38 -1.00
N ALA A 46 -6.90 -3.32 -1.67
CA ALA A 46 -5.97 -2.21 -1.54
C ALA A 46 -6.54 -0.99 -2.27
N GLY A 47 -7.34 -0.19 -1.57
CA GLY A 47 -7.91 1.06 -2.08
C GLY A 47 -7.02 2.27 -1.81
N SER A 48 -7.49 3.46 -2.22
CA SER A 48 -6.78 4.73 -2.04
C SER A 48 -6.42 5.02 -0.58
N LEU A 49 -7.26 4.60 0.38
CA LEU A 49 -6.98 4.74 1.82
C LEU A 49 -5.76 3.92 2.26
N PHE A 50 -5.63 2.69 1.75
CA PHE A 50 -4.48 1.84 2.07
C PHE A 50 -3.19 2.44 1.51
N PHE A 51 -3.21 2.83 0.24
CA PHE A 51 -2.02 3.42 -0.39
C PHE A 51 -1.68 4.78 0.19
N GLY A 52 -2.67 5.64 0.46
CA GLY A 52 -2.45 6.94 1.10
C GLY A 52 -1.90 6.81 2.51
N GLY A 53 -2.45 5.89 3.31
CA GLY A 53 -1.96 5.58 4.64
C GLY A 53 -0.55 5.00 4.64
N LEU A 54 -0.27 4.09 3.72
CA LEU A 54 1.06 3.52 3.53
C LEU A 54 2.06 4.60 3.09
N LEU A 55 1.68 5.51 2.19
CA LEU A 55 2.53 6.61 1.75
C LEU A 55 2.88 7.53 2.91
N ALA A 56 1.87 7.95 3.70
CA ALA A 56 2.06 8.79 4.88
C ALA A 56 2.95 8.11 5.93
N TYR A 57 2.78 6.80 6.13
CA TYR A 57 3.65 6.01 7.00
C TYR A 57 5.09 5.98 6.48
N CYS A 58 5.28 5.71 5.18
CA CYS A 58 6.60 5.70 4.57
C CYS A 58 7.29 7.08 4.64
N GLU A 59 6.55 8.17 4.45
CA GLU A 59 7.09 9.53 4.58
C GLU A 59 7.54 9.82 6.02
N ARG A 60 6.74 9.44 7.02
CA ARG A 60 7.09 9.59 8.44
C ARG A 60 8.35 8.80 8.81
N GLU A 61 8.47 7.57 8.32
CA GLU A 61 9.58 6.66 8.61
C GLU A 61 10.77 6.81 7.65
N LYS A 62 10.70 7.73 6.67
CA LYS A 62 11.69 7.91 5.58
C LYS A 62 11.99 6.62 4.81
N LEU A 63 10.97 5.81 4.56
CA LEU A 63 11.04 4.55 3.80
C LEU A 63 10.72 4.78 2.33
N ASP A 64 11.33 3.99 1.44
CA ASP A 64 11.05 4.04 0.02
C ASP A 64 9.75 3.29 -0.32
N PHE A 65 8.66 4.04 -0.50
CA PHE A 65 7.35 3.48 -0.81
C PHE A 65 7.31 2.65 -2.10
N LYS A 66 8.24 2.88 -3.03
CA LYS A 66 8.32 2.15 -4.30
C LYS A 66 8.63 0.67 -4.11
N LYS A 67 9.21 0.29 -2.97
CA LYS A 67 9.44 -1.12 -2.61
C LYS A 67 8.13 -1.84 -2.27
N TYR A 68 7.17 -1.12 -1.72
CA TYR A 68 5.91 -1.69 -1.21
C TYR A 68 4.78 -1.63 -2.24
N ILE A 69 4.95 -0.94 -3.36
CA ILE A 69 3.92 -0.77 -4.39
C ILE A 69 4.50 -1.11 -5.76
N PHE A 70 3.92 -2.12 -6.42
CA PHE A 70 4.17 -2.40 -7.82
C PHE A 70 3.32 -1.50 -8.70
N TYR A 71 4.00 -0.74 -9.56
CA TYR A 71 3.37 -0.08 -10.69
C TYR A 71 3.36 -1.06 -11.86
N PRO A 72 2.19 -1.49 -12.40
CA PRO A 72 2.16 -2.34 -13.58
C PRO A 72 2.51 -1.51 -14.80
N GLY A 73 3.80 -1.23 -14.96
CA GLY A 73 4.35 -0.51 -16.09
C GLY A 73 5.78 -0.16 -15.75
N ASP A 74 6.72 -0.75 -16.49
CA ASP A 74 8.06 -0.23 -16.67
C ASP A 74 7.97 1.25 -17.04
N VAL A 75 7.95 2.11 -16.02
CA VAL A 75 8.05 3.54 -16.23
C VAL A 75 9.49 3.80 -16.66
N LYS A 76 9.72 3.78 -17.98
CA LYS A 76 10.75 4.64 -18.57
C LYS A 76 10.52 6.01 -17.95
N LYS A 77 11.49 6.49 -17.17
CA LYS A 77 11.46 7.80 -16.52
C LYS A 77 11.06 8.83 -17.58
N VAL A 78 9.84 9.33 -17.53
CA VAL A 78 9.40 10.48 -18.33
C VAL A 78 8.79 11.47 -17.37
N ASN A 79 9.47 12.60 -17.21
CA ASN A 79 8.88 13.84 -16.74
C ASN A 79 7.61 14.07 -17.58
N ASN A 80 6.43 14.04 -16.98
CA ASN A 80 5.38 15.03 -17.17
C ASN A 80 4.11 14.68 -16.36
N LYS A 81 3.46 15.74 -15.89
CA LYS A 81 2.21 15.76 -15.14
C LYS A 81 1.08 15.22 -16.03
N GLU A 82 0.24 14.29 -15.56
CA GLU A 82 -1.22 14.31 -15.80
C GLU A 82 -2.02 13.14 -15.16
N THR A 83 -3.09 13.57 -14.47
CA THR A 83 -4.43 12.97 -14.23
C THR A 83 -4.61 11.54 -13.72
N LEU A 84 -5.08 11.46 -12.47
CA LEU A 84 -5.70 10.28 -11.84
C LEU A 84 -7.18 10.17 -12.22
N ASN A 85 -7.53 9.16 -13.02
CA ASN A 85 -8.91 8.69 -13.15
C ASN A 85 -9.17 7.59 -12.12
N ALA A 86 -9.84 7.95 -11.02
CA ALA A 86 -10.24 7.03 -9.97
C ALA A 86 -11.46 6.20 -10.42
N THR A 87 -11.25 4.92 -10.76
CA THR A 87 -12.33 3.94 -10.81
C THR A 87 -12.36 3.19 -9.48
N GLY A 88 -13.18 3.71 -8.55
CA GLY A 88 -13.51 3.06 -7.31
C GLY A 88 -14.15 1.70 -7.58
N THR A 89 -13.56 0.65 -7.00
CA THR A 89 -14.30 -0.59 -6.74
C THR A 89 -14.56 -0.60 -5.24
N ASN A 90 -15.83 -0.44 -4.87
CA ASN A 90 -16.30 -0.56 -3.49
C ASN A 90 -15.92 -1.93 -2.95
N CYS A 91 -15.12 -1.97 -1.88
CA CYS A 91 -15.14 -3.06 -0.93
C CYS A 91 -16.05 -2.61 0.21
N PHE A 92 -17.27 -3.14 0.23
CA PHE A 92 -18.17 -3.12 1.39
C PHE A 92 -17.58 -3.97 2.53
#